data_AF-A0A2G4FFN4-F1
#
_entry.id   AF-A0A2G4FFN4-F1
#
_cell.length_a   1.000
_cell.length_b   1.000
_cell.length_c   1.000
_cell.angle_alpha   90.00
_cell.angle_beta   90.00
_cell.angle_gamma   90.00
#
_symmetry.space_group_name_H-M   'P 1'
#
loop_
_entity.id
_entity.type
_entity.pdbx_description
1 polymer ?
#
loop_
_entity_poly.entity_id
_entity_poly.type
_entity_poly.pdbx_seq_one_letter_code
_entity_poly.pdbx_strand_id
1 'polypeptide(L)' 'MGMRTDSADVVIVGSGMGGGPLAWGLARRGIKVLVVERGDYLLREPQNWSPTEVFKNHRDKPDER' A
#
# COMPACT_ATOMS: atom_id res chain seq x y z
N MET A 1 21.26 -6.64 -9.52
CA MET A 1 19.89 -6.86 -9.05
C MET A 1 19.17 -7.70 -10.09
N GLY A 2 18.83 -8.95 -9.78
CA GLY A 2 18.20 -9.85 -10.75
C GLY A 2 16.73 -9.48 -10.96
N MET A 3 16.22 -9.66 -12.19
CA MET A 3 14.80 -9.52 -12.49
C MET A 3 14.01 -10.57 -11.68
N ARG A 4 13.13 -10.12 -10.79
CA ARG A 4 12.19 -11.00 -10.08
C ARG A 4 10.87 -10.99 -10.83
N THR A 5 10.35 -12.17 -11.13
CA THR A 5 9.03 -12.35 -11.75
C THR A 5 8.12 -13.01 -10.74
N ASP A 6 7.08 -12.30 -10.31
CA ASP A 6 6.02 -12.80 -9.45
C ASP A 6 4.72 -12.90 -10.28
N SER A 7 3.88 -13.91 -10.00
CA SER A 7 2.59 -14.12 -10.67
C SER A 7 1.42 -13.94 -9.71
N ALA A 8 0.33 -13.34 -10.19
CA ALA A 8 -0.90 -13.14 -9.43
C ALA A 8 -2.10 -13.11 -10.38
N ASP A 9 -3.28 -13.45 -9.87
CA ASP A 9 -4.54 -13.31 -10.61
C ASP A 9 -4.95 -11.83 -10.69
N VAL A 10 -4.64 -11.06 -9.65
CA VAL A 10 -4.92 -9.63 -9.54
C VAL A 10 -3.69 -8.91 -8.97
N VAL A 11 -3.31 -7.80 -9.60
CA VAL A 11 -2.29 -6.87 -9.08
C VAL A 11 -2.97 -5.57 -8.66
N ILE A 12 -2.71 -5.13 -7.43
CA ILE A 12 -3.21 -3.87 -6.86
C ILE A 12 -2.01 -2.94 -6.64
N VAL A 13 -2.08 -1.75 -7.23
CA VAL A 13 -1.07 -0.70 -7.05
C VAL A 13 -1.59 0.32 -6.05
N GLY A 14 -0.95 0.37 -4.87
CA GLY A 14 -1.32 1.18 -3.71
C GLY A 14 -2.15 0.39 -2.68
N SER A 15 -1.71 0.40 -1.41
CA SER A 15 -2.35 -0.31 -0.29
C SER A 15 -3.28 0.55 0.56
N GLY A 16 -3.52 1.80 0.15
CA GLY A 16 -4.39 2.75 0.84
C GLY A 16 -5.87 2.30 0.95
N MET A 17 -6.75 3.24 1.34
CA MET A 17 -8.14 2.91 1.73
C MET A 17 -8.97 2.12 0.71
N GLY A 18 -8.63 2.18 -0.58
CA GLY A 18 -9.25 1.32 -1.61
C GLY A 18 -8.54 -0.02 -1.79
N GLY A 19 -7.21 0.01 -1.90
CA GLY A 19 -6.42 -1.17 -2.29
C GLY A 19 -6.33 -2.24 -1.20
N GLY A 20 -6.06 -1.85 0.05
CA GLY A 20 -5.94 -2.79 1.17
C GLY A 20 -7.22 -3.59 1.43
N PRO A 21 -8.38 -2.93 1.61
CA PRO A 21 -9.66 -3.62 1.81
C PRO A 21 -10.07 -4.51 0.63
N LEU A 22 -9.83 -4.06 -0.61
CA LEU A 22 -10.08 -4.88 -1.80
C LEU A 22 -9.20 -6.13 -1.83
N ALA A 23 -7.89 -5.96 -1.58
CA ALA A 23 -6.95 -7.08 -1.50
C ALA A 23 -7.40 -8.10 -0.46
N TRP A 24 -7.80 -7.63 0.72
CA TRP A 24 -8.31 -8.49 1.78
C TRP A 24 -9.58 -9.25 1.38
N GLY A 25 -10.55 -8.58 0.74
CA GLY A 25 -11.77 -9.21 0.26
C GLY A 25 -11.52 -10.28 -0.80
N LEU A 26 -10.62 -10.02 -1.75
CA LEU A 26 -10.23 -10.96 -2.80
C LEU A 26 -9.44 -12.15 -2.24
N ALA A 27 -8.47 -11.90 -1.37
CA ALA A 27 -7.66 -12.95 -0.74
C ALA A 27 -8.53 -13.92 0.09
N ARG A 28 -9.54 -13.41 0.80
CA ARG A 28 -10.51 -14.25 1.54
C ARG A 28 -11.35 -15.17 0.65
N ARG A 29 -11.41 -14.90 -0.66
CA ARG A 29 -12.07 -15.75 -1.66
C ARG A 29 -11.10 -16.69 -2.39
N GLY A 30 -9.83 -16.75 -1.95
CA GLY A 30 -8.80 -17.62 -2.51
C GLY A 30 -8.10 -17.07 -3.76
N ILE A 31 -8.34 -15.80 -4.10
CA ILE A 31 -7.71 -15.15 -5.27
C ILE A 31 -6.27 -14.78 -4.91
N LYS A 32 -5.30 -15.10 -5.77
CA LYS A 32 -3.90 -14.73 -5.57
C LYS A 32 -3.71 -13.25 -5.91
N VAL A 33 -3.60 -12.42 -4.88
CA VAL A 33 -3.45 -10.96 -5.03
C VAL A 33 -2.01 -10.54 -4.73
N LEU A 34 -1.42 -9.74 -5.62
CA LEU A 34 -0.16 -9.03 -5.38
C LEU A 34 -0.48 -7.56 -5.12
N VAL A 35 -0.05 -7.02 -3.97
CA VAL A 35 -0.15 -5.59 -3.66
C VAL A 35 1.24 -4.98 -3.74
N VAL A 36 1.38 -3.89 -4.49
CA VAL A 36 2.62 -3.13 -4.59
C VAL A 36 2.37 -1.67 -4.20
N GLU A 37 3.29 -1.07 -3.46
CA GLU A 37 3.23 0.33 -3.07
C GLU A 37 4.62 0.96 -3.19
N ARG A 38 4.66 2.27 -3.44
CA ARG A 38 5.89 3.05 -3.48
C ARG A 38 6.25 3.50 -2.07
N GLY A 39 7.51 3.32 -1.70
CA GLY A 39 8.05 3.71 -0.40
C GLY A 39 8.20 2.53 0.54
N ASP A 40 8.66 2.83 1.74
CA ASP A 40 8.86 1.84 2.79
C ASP A 40 7.59 1.63 3.62
N TYR A 41 7.63 0.63 4.50
CA TYR A 41 6.53 0.36 5.41
C TYR A 41 6.31 1.51 6.40
N LEU A 42 5.07 1.98 6.53
CA LEU A 42 4.70 2.99 7.51
C LEU A 42 4.79 2.42 8.93
N LEU A 43 5.68 2.97 9.76
CA LEU A 43 5.77 2.63 11.18
C LEU A 43 4.46 2.98 11.89
N ARG A 44 3.97 2.10 12.77
CA ARG A 44 2.71 2.35 13.50
C ARG A 44 2.91 3.40 14.57
N GLU A 45 2.51 4.63 14.25
CA GLU A 45 2.63 5.78 15.15
C GLU A 45 1.29 6.54 15.23
N PRO A 46 0.97 7.22 16.35
CA PRO A 46 -0.25 8.01 16.49
C PRO A 46 -0.43 9.06 15.37
N GLN A 47 0.67 9.61 14.87
CA GLN A 47 0.71 10.65 13.84
C GLN A 47 0.14 10.19 12.50
N ASN A 48 0.24 8.90 12.17
CA ASN A 48 -0.32 8.34 10.92
C ASN A 48 -1.85 8.47 10.84
N TRP A 49 -2.51 8.68 11.99
CA TRP A 49 -3.94 8.83 12.10
C TRP A 49 -4.38 10.29 12.26
N SER A 50 -3.43 11.24 12.32
CA SER A 50 -3.71 12.67 12.41
C SER A 50 -3.94 13.24 11.01
N PRO A 51 -5.14 13.76 10.70
CA PRO A 51 -5.40 14.40 9.41
C PRO A 51 -4.46 15.60 9.16
N THR A 52 -4.05 16.29 10.23
CA THR A 52 -3.09 17.38 10.13
C THR A 52 -1.72 16.86 9.68
N GLU A 53 -1.20 15.79 10.29
CA GLU A 53 0.11 15.24 9.92
C GLU A 53 0.11 14.68 8.49
N VAL A 54 -0.95 13.96 8.11
CA VAL A 54 -1.05 13.32 6.80
C VAL A 54 -1.34 14.32 5.67
N PHE A 55 -2.32 15.21 5.85
CA PHE A 55 -2.79 16.08 4.77
C PHE A 55 -2.15 17.47 4.74
N LYS A 56 -1.77 18.03 5.90
CA LYS A 56 -1.14 19.37 5.95
C LYS A 56 0.38 19.31 5.99
N ASN A 57 0.93 18.41 6.80
CA ASN A 57 2.38 18.30 6.95
C ASN A 57 3.02 17.35 5.93
N HIS A 58 2.20 16.72 5.07
CA HIS A 58 2.64 15.76 4.05
C HIS A 58 3.59 14.69 4.58
N ARG A 59 3.37 14.29 5.83
CA ARG A 59 4.20 13.28 6.48
C ARG A 59 4.08 11.97 5.71
N ASP A 60 5.21 11.31 5.50
CA ASP A 60 5.31 10.01 4.84
C ASP A 60 4.85 9.98 3.37
N LYS A 61 4.71 11.16 2.74
CA LYS A 61 4.45 11.24 1.30
C LYS A 61 5.74 10.89 0.53
N PRO A 62 5.72 9.90 -0.36
CA PRO A 62 6.92 9.54 -1.13
C PRO A 62 7.36 10.71 -2.00
N ASP A 63 8.68 10.87 -2.17
CA ASP A 63 9.28 11.93 -2.99
C ASP A 63 8.73 11.83 -4.43
N GLU A 64 8.05 12.89 -4.89
CA GLU A 64 7.52 13.01 -6.25
C GLU A 64 8.64 13.57 -7.14
N ARG A 65 9.64 12.74 -7.44
CA ARG A 65 10.66 13.04 -8.46
C ARG A 65 10.31 12.44 -9.81
#